data_AF-A0A7M3Y681-F1
#
_entry.id   AF-A0A7M3Y681-F1
#
_cell.length_a   1.000
_cell.length_b   1.000
_cell.length_c   1.000
_cell.angle_alpha   90.00
_cell.angle_beta   90.00
_cell.angle_gamma   90.00
#
_symmetry.space_group_name_H-M   'P 1'
#
loop_
_entity.id
_entity.type
_entity.pdbx_description
1 polymer ?
#
loop_
_entity_poly.entity_id
_entity_poly.type
_entity_poly.pdbx_seq_one_letter_code
_entity_poly.pdbx_strand_id
1 'polypeptide(L)'
;IDMRQHSGEHPRLGVVDVCPFIPIQGIDMEACATLAARVGANVAERTGAPVYLYGASASSPGRTKLSSLRRGEYEGLEARLTDGAATNHDITRHPDFGAETWTQEAAKSGGCTYGARPVLIAYNVNVPEPDAIVAKRIGTIVRGSGRIIARQGDSKLRTSGMIPSVQGMGVVLEQHGISQVSMNLTNAEECGLLHSFETVKSLAADHGLEVTGSELVGLVPLRCMLEAGRWYAPESRDD
;
A
#
# COMPACT_ATOMS: atom_id res chain seq x y z
N ILE A 1 18.89 8.96 -7.28
CA ILE A 1 18.30 8.85 -5.93
C ILE A 1 19.26 8.01 -5.10
N ASP A 2 19.55 8.42 -3.87
CA ASP A 2 20.38 7.68 -2.91
C ASP A 2 19.57 7.53 -1.63
N MET A 3 19.18 6.28 -1.30
CA MET A 3 18.31 6.01 -0.16
C MET A 3 18.91 6.42 1.18
N ARG A 4 20.24 6.47 1.28
CA ARG A 4 20.96 6.91 2.49
C ARG A 4 20.65 8.35 2.87
N GLN A 5 20.19 9.15 1.91
CA GLN A 5 19.88 10.58 2.08
C GLN A 5 18.37 10.85 1.96
N HIS A 6 17.54 9.83 1.77
CA HIS A 6 16.12 9.98 1.50
C HIS A 6 15.26 9.72 2.75
N SER A 7 14.45 10.70 3.11
CA SER A 7 13.39 10.59 4.13
C SER A 7 12.06 11.11 3.56
N GLY A 8 10.95 10.65 4.14
CA GLY A 8 9.61 11.08 3.78
C GLY A 8 8.54 10.40 4.63
N GLU A 9 7.33 10.95 4.62
CA GLU A 9 6.21 10.49 5.45
C GLU A 9 5.66 9.11 5.03
N HIS A 10 5.81 8.74 3.76
CA HIS A 10 5.32 7.46 3.25
C HIS A 10 6.34 6.33 3.43
N PRO A 11 5.92 5.16 3.95
CA PRO A 11 6.80 4.02 4.13
C PRO A 11 7.42 3.54 2.82
N ARG A 12 8.75 3.43 2.82
CA ARG A 12 9.56 3.13 1.63
C ARG A 12 10.68 2.14 1.92
N LEU A 13 10.99 1.27 0.96
CA LEU A 13 12.05 0.26 1.09
C LEU A 13 13.26 0.55 0.18
N GLY A 14 13.05 1.17 -0.98
CA GLY A 14 14.12 1.43 -1.94
C GLY A 14 13.76 2.50 -2.98
N VAL A 15 14.73 2.83 -3.84
CA VAL A 15 14.58 3.85 -4.91
C VAL A 15 13.46 3.49 -5.90
N VAL A 16 13.23 2.20 -6.11
CA VAL A 16 12.02 1.67 -6.75
C VAL A 16 11.23 0.92 -5.69
N ASP A 17 10.51 1.69 -4.89
CA ASP A 17 9.78 1.20 -3.73
C ASP A 17 8.66 0.21 -4.11
N VAL A 18 8.06 0.38 -5.29
CA VAL A 18 7.16 -0.59 -5.91
C VAL A 18 7.07 -0.41 -7.43
N CYS A 19 7.18 -1.51 -8.18
CA CYS A 19 6.96 -1.59 -9.62
C CYS A 19 5.90 -2.66 -9.93
N PRO A 20 4.62 -2.27 -10.03
CA PRO A 20 3.53 -3.21 -10.28
C PRO A 20 3.31 -3.49 -11.76
N PHE A 21 2.99 -4.74 -12.10
CA PHE A 21 2.48 -5.16 -13.40
C PHE A 21 1.00 -5.53 -13.24
N ILE A 22 0.14 -4.90 -14.04
CA ILE A 22 -1.32 -4.98 -13.87
C ILE A 22 -1.93 -5.44 -15.19
N PRO A 23 -2.72 -6.52 -15.21
CA PRO A 23 -3.42 -6.93 -16.42
C PRO A 23 -4.52 -5.91 -16.75
N ILE A 24 -4.51 -5.39 -17.98
CA ILE A 24 -5.52 -4.44 -18.48
C ILE A 24 -6.39 -5.10 -19.54
N GLN A 25 -5.80 -5.55 -20.64
CA GLN A 25 -6.52 -6.21 -21.73
C GLN A 25 -5.60 -7.19 -22.46
N GLY A 26 -6.11 -8.38 -22.79
CA GLY A 26 -5.38 -9.38 -23.58
C GLY A 26 -4.19 -10.03 -22.89
N ILE A 27 -4.04 -9.84 -21.57
CA ILE A 27 -3.00 -10.44 -20.75
C ILE A 27 -3.59 -10.84 -19.40
N ASP A 28 -3.22 -12.01 -18.90
CA ASP A 28 -3.67 -12.51 -17.61
C ASP A 28 -2.68 -12.18 -16.48
N MET A 29 -3.08 -12.50 -15.25
CA MET A 29 -2.28 -12.23 -14.05
C MET A 29 -0.96 -13.02 -14.05
N GLU A 30 -0.95 -14.24 -14.57
CA GLU A 30 0.23 -15.12 -14.58
C GLU A 30 1.30 -14.60 -15.54
N ALA A 31 0.89 -14.14 -16.72
CA ALA A 31 1.77 -13.48 -17.68
C ALA A 31 2.35 -12.19 -17.10
N CYS A 32 1.52 -11.36 -16.44
CA CYS A 32 2.02 -10.18 -15.71
C CYS A 32 3.00 -10.57 -14.59
N ALA A 33 2.73 -11.64 -13.85
CA ALA A 33 3.60 -12.09 -12.77
C ALA A 33 4.97 -12.55 -13.28
N THR A 34 4.96 -13.27 -14.39
CA THR A 34 6.17 -13.70 -15.12
C THR A 34 6.96 -12.51 -15.65
N LEU A 35 6.29 -11.50 -16.23
CA LEU A 35 6.93 -10.27 -16.69
C LEU A 35 7.59 -9.50 -15.54
N ALA A 36 6.89 -9.35 -14.41
CA ALA A 36 7.42 -8.68 -13.22
C ALA A 36 8.68 -9.37 -12.69
N ALA A 37 8.66 -10.70 -12.59
CA ALA A 37 9.81 -11.49 -12.17
C ALA A 37 11.00 -11.35 -13.12
N ARG A 38 10.76 -11.41 -14.43
CA ARG A 38 11.80 -11.23 -15.46
C ARG A 38 12.44 -9.84 -15.41
N VAL A 39 11.63 -8.79 -15.27
CA VAL A 39 12.12 -7.42 -15.15
C VAL A 39 12.91 -7.25 -13.85
N GLY A 40 12.40 -7.76 -12.74
CA GLY A 40 13.09 -7.73 -11.45
C GLY A 40 14.47 -8.41 -11.50
N ALA A 41 14.55 -9.59 -12.10
CA ALA A 41 15.81 -10.31 -12.28
C ALA A 41 16.81 -9.51 -13.14
N ASN A 42 16.37 -8.91 -14.25
CA ASN A 42 17.25 -8.11 -15.10
C ASN A 42 17.74 -6.84 -14.40
N VAL A 43 16.89 -6.19 -13.59
CA VAL A 43 17.29 -5.03 -12.79
C VAL A 43 18.35 -5.44 -11.76
N ALA A 44 18.13 -6.53 -11.04
CA ALA A 44 19.09 -7.04 -10.07
C ALA A 44 20.44 -7.38 -10.72
N GLU A 45 20.43 -8.06 -11.87
CA GLU A 45 21.64 -8.40 -12.63
C GLU A 45 22.43 -7.16 -13.05
N ARG A 46 21.74 -6.11 -13.53
CA ARG A 46 22.40 -4.91 -14.07
C ARG A 46 22.87 -3.93 -13.01
N THR A 47 22.26 -3.95 -11.83
CA THR A 47 22.47 -2.90 -10.80
C THR A 47 23.03 -3.43 -9.50
N GLY A 48 22.95 -4.75 -9.25
CA GLY A 48 23.27 -5.35 -7.95
C GLY A 48 22.24 -5.06 -6.86
N ALA A 49 21.16 -4.32 -7.14
CA ALA A 49 20.15 -3.97 -6.15
C ALA A 49 19.41 -5.22 -5.64
N PRO A 50 19.12 -5.31 -4.33
CA PRO A 50 18.27 -6.37 -3.79
C PRO A 50 16.83 -6.18 -4.27
N VAL A 51 16.29 -7.21 -4.93
CA VAL A 51 14.95 -7.21 -5.52
C VAL A 51 14.05 -8.22 -4.81
N TYR A 52 12.85 -7.77 -4.44
CA TYR A 52 11.82 -8.60 -3.80
C TYR A 52 10.58 -8.69 -4.68
N LEU A 53 10.08 -9.91 -4.86
CA LEU A 53 8.85 -10.17 -5.57
C LEU A 53 7.65 -10.19 -4.62
N TYR A 54 6.53 -9.61 -5.07
CA TYR A 54 5.29 -9.53 -4.28
C TYR A 54 4.04 -9.80 -5.13
N GLY A 55 2.87 -9.83 -4.47
CA GLY A 55 1.59 -10.03 -5.15
C GLY A 55 1.50 -11.42 -5.77
N ALA A 56 1.01 -11.49 -7.01
CA ALA A 56 0.96 -12.72 -7.79
C ALA A 56 2.35 -13.23 -8.24
N SER A 57 3.40 -12.40 -8.13
CA SER A 57 4.79 -12.79 -8.38
C SER A 57 5.51 -13.30 -7.13
N ALA A 58 4.87 -13.28 -5.96
CA ALA A 58 5.50 -13.64 -4.70
C ALA A 58 6.05 -15.06 -4.72
N SER A 59 7.33 -15.23 -4.37
CA SER A 59 7.97 -16.55 -4.26
C SER A 59 7.49 -17.38 -3.07
N SER A 60 6.79 -16.75 -2.12
CA SER A 60 6.15 -17.45 -1.01
C SER A 60 4.91 -16.69 -0.51
N PRO A 61 3.96 -17.37 0.15
CA PRO A 61 2.75 -16.74 0.68
C PRO A 61 3.01 -15.55 1.64
N GLY A 62 4.15 -15.57 2.34
CA GLY A 62 4.55 -14.48 3.25
C GLY A 62 4.88 -13.16 2.52
N ARG A 63 5.17 -13.20 1.22
CA ARG A 63 5.58 -12.06 0.38
C ARG A 63 4.44 -11.44 -0.41
N THR A 64 3.25 -12.04 -0.42
CA THR A 64 2.11 -11.56 -1.22
C THR A 64 1.74 -10.10 -0.90
N LYS A 65 1.79 -9.70 0.39
CA LYS A 65 1.49 -8.34 0.82
C LYS A 65 2.75 -7.47 0.80
N LEU A 66 2.72 -6.38 0.05
CA LEU A 66 3.81 -5.40 0.02
C LEU A 66 4.16 -4.83 1.40
N SER A 67 3.17 -4.61 2.26
CA SER A 67 3.38 -4.15 3.63
C SER A 67 4.17 -5.15 4.49
N SER A 68 4.12 -6.46 4.18
CA SER A 68 4.97 -7.46 4.83
C SER A 68 6.44 -7.30 4.44
N LEU A 69 6.71 -6.94 3.17
CA LEU A 69 8.06 -6.70 2.66
C LEU A 69 8.65 -5.37 3.14
N ARG A 70 7.80 -4.35 3.32
CA ARG A 70 8.18 -3.00 3.76
C ARG A 70 8.26 -2.81 5.27
N ARG A 71 7.97 -3.83 6.08
CA ARG A 71 8.08 -3.71 7.53
C ARG A 71 9.52 -3.32 7.90
N GLY A 72 9.67 -2.32 8.78
CA GLY A 72 10.98 -1.76 9.12
C GLY A 72 11.60 -0.87 8.04
N GLU A 73 10.95 -0.71 6.89
CA GLU A 73 11.34 0.23 5.83
C GLU A 73 12.79 0.06 5.34
N TYR A 74 13.38 1.11 4.80
CA TYR A 74 14.78 1.15 4.41
C TYR A 74 15.72 0.94 5.61
N GLU A 75 15.41 1.54 6.77
CA GLU A 75 16.22 1.48 7.99
C GLU A 75 16.41 0.04 8.49
N GLY A 76 15.40 -0.82 8.31
CA GLY A 76 15.46 -2.23 8.70
C GLY A 76 16.17 -3.13 7.70
N LEU A 77 16.56 -2.62 6.52
CA LEU A 77 17.12 -3.44 5.45
C LEU A 77 18.54 -3.92 5.74
N GLU A 78 19.39 -3.09 6.35
CA GLU A 78 20.76 -3.47 6.71
C GLU A 78 20.76 -4.69 7.63
N ALA A 79 19.89 -4.71 8.64
CA ALA A 79 19.73 -5.85 9.54
C ALA A 79 19.21 -7.12 8.82
N ARG A 80 18.41 -6.97 7.75
CA ARG A 80 17.96 -8.12 6.94
C ARG A 80 19.11 -8.73 6.15
N LEU A 81 20.00 -7.90 5.62
CA LEU A 81 21.13 -8.29 4.77
C LEU A 81 22.44 -8.49 5.53
N THR A 82 22.41 -8.42 6.86
CA THR A 82 23.56 -8.71 7.73
C THR A 82 23.33 -10.04 8.41
N ASP A 83 24.25 -11.00 8.23
CA ASP A 83 24.11 -12.32 8.84
C ASP A 83 24.13 -12.26 10.37
N GLY A 84 23.34 -13.11 11.02
CA GLY A 84 23.18 -13.13 12.48
C GLY A 84 22.48 -11.91 13.11
N ALA A 85 22.20 -10.84 12.35
CA ALA A 85 21.51 -9.67 12.87
C ALA A 85 20.04 -9.99 13.21
N ALA A 86 19.56 -9.43 14.33
CA ALA A 86 18.18 -9.54 14.74
C ALA A 86 17.29 -8.75 13.77
N THR A 87 16.32 -9.42 13.17
CA THR A 87 15.34 -8.80 12.28
C THR A 87 13.96 -9.39 12.53
N ASN A 88 12.93 -8.58 12.31
CA ASN A 88 11.55 -9.06 12.35
C ASN A 88 11.19 -9.91 11.12
N HIS A 89 12.07 -9.99 10.12
CA HIS A 89 11.86 -10.73 8.88
C HIS A 89 12.43 -12.14 8.97
N ASP A 90 11.55 -13.13 8.87
CA ASP A 90 11.88 -14.54 8.75
C ASP A 90 11.86 -14.96 7.27
N ILE A 91 10.66 -15.17 6.72
CA ILE A 91 10.39 -15.68 5.37
C ILE A 91 10.74 -14.63 4.30
N THR A 92 10.65 -13.36 4.67
CA THR A 92 10.82 -12.23 3.74
C THR A 92 12.19 -11.56 3.86
N ARG A 93 13.13 -12.17 4.59
CA ARG A 93 14.44 -11.59 4.90
C ARG A 93 15.24 -11.29 3.64
N HIS A 94 15.54 -12.32 2.85
CA HIS A 94 16.43 -12.24 1.69
C HIS A 94 15.69 -11.85 0.41
N PRO A 95 16.34 -11.12 -0.51
CA PRO A 95 15.76 -10.79 -1.81
C PRO A 95 15.53 -12.05 -2.64
N ASP A 96 14.67 -11.94 -3.65
CA ASP A 96 14.49 -12.97 -4.67
C ASP A 96 15.64 -12.93 -5.70
N PHE A 97 16.19 -11.74 -5.96
CA PHE A 97 17.33 -11.54 -6.85
C PHE A 97 18.27 -10.44 -6.34
N GLY A 98 19.54 -10.48 -6.74
CA GLY A 98 20.51 -9.43 -6.43
C GLY A 98 21.27 -9.65 -5.12
N ALA A 99 21.73 -8.57 -4.49
CA ALA A 99 22.60 -8.66 -3.31
C ALA A 99 21.90 -9.22 -2.07
N GLU A 100 22.35 -10.37 -1.57
CA GLU A 100 21.88 -10.96 -0.31
C GLU A 100 22.59 -10.41 0.93
N THR A 101 23.63 -9.60 0.73
CA THR A 101 24.42 -8.95 1.78
C THR A 101 24.37 -7.42 1.67
N TRP A 102 24.71 -6.71 2.76
CA TRP A 102 24.74 -5.26 2.79
C TRP A 102 25.94 -4.69 2.01
N THR A 103 25.72 -4.41 0.72
CA THR A 103 26.71 -3.82 -0.19
C THR A 103 26.49 -2.31 -0.36
N GLN A 104 27.43 -1.60 -1.00
CA GLN A 104 27.25 -0.19 -1.34
C GLN A 104 26.04 0.04 -2.26
N GLU A 105 25.79 -0.89 -3.20
CA GLU A 105 24.63 -0.79 -4.07
C GLU A 105 23.33 -1.05 -3.30
N ALA A 106 23.29 -2.04 -2.40
CA ALA A 106 22.14 -2.27 -1.53
C ALA A 106 21.83 -1.06 -0.62
N ALA A 107 22.87 -0.43 -0.05
CA ALA A 107 22.71 0.78 0.76
C ALA A 107 22.18 1.96 -0.07
N LYS A 108 22.71 2.15 -1.28
CA LYS A 108 22.29 3.25 -2.16
C LYS A 108 20.89 3.04 -2.74
N SER A 109 20.55 1.81 -3.14
CA SER A 109 19.28 1.49 -3.80
C SER A 109 18.15 1.19 -2.83
N GLY A 110 18.45 0.70 -1.63
CA GLY A 110 17.47 0.01 -0.81
C GLY A 110 16.90 -1.25 -1.48
N GLY A 111 15.83 -1.80 -0.93
CA GLY A 111 15.14 -2.98 -1.44
C GLY A 111 14.09 -2.60 -2.46
N CYS A 112 14.30 -3.00 -3.72
CA CYS A 112 13.36 -2.70 -4.79
C CYS A 112 12.29 -3.79 -4.87
N THR A 113 11.02 -3.41 -5.08
CA THR A 113 9.93 -4.40 -5.14
C THR A 113 9.24 -4.44 -6.50
N TYR A 114 9.01 -5.65 -7.00
CA TYR A 114 8.37 -5.91 -8.29
C TYR A 114 7.28 -6.96 -8.12
N GLY A 115 6.17 -6.83 -8.82
CA GLY A 115 5.15 -7.85 -8.73
C GLY A 115 3.93 -7.59 -9.57
N ALA A 116 3.10 -8.61 -9.73
CA ALA A 116 1.81 -8.47 -10.39
C ALA A 116 0.66 -8.40 -9.40
N ARG A 117 -0.35 -7.59 -9.71
CA ARG A 117 -1.56 -7.45 -8.89
C ARG A 117 -2.73 -6.90 -9.71
N PRO A 118 -3.97 -7.06 -9.22
CA PRO A 118 -5.12 -6.33 -9.77
C PRO A 118 -4.93 -4.81 -9.71
N VAL A 119 -5.80 -4.08 -10.41
CA VAL A 119 -5.87 -2.62 -10.30
C VAL A 119 -6.11 -2.24 -8.84
N LEU A 120 -5.31 -1.29 -8.38
CA LEU A 120 -5.40 -0.70 -7.05
C LEU A 120 -5.70 0.77 -7.25
N ILE A 121 -6.66 1.28 -6.49
CA ILE A 121 -7.04 2.69 -6.53
C ILE A 121 -6.48 3.34 -5.26
N ALA A 122 -5.60 4.33 -5.44
CA ALA A 122 -5.09 5.15 -4.35
C ALA A 122 -6.06 6.34 -4.18
N TYR A 123 -6.77 6.36 -3.06
CA TYR A 123 -7.88 7.27 -2.81
C TYR A 123 -7.81 7.82 -1.39
N ASN A 124 -7.68 9.14 -1.27
CA ASN A 124 -7.60 9.83 0.01
C ASN A 124 -8.89 10.61 0.24
N VAL A 125 -9.38 10.65 1.48
CA VAL A 125 -10.51 11.50 1.87
C VAL A 125 -10.03 12.56 2.85
N ASN A 126 -10.30 13.83 2.54
CA ASN A 126 -9.83 14.99 3.29
C ASN A 126 -10.68 15.16 4.56
N VAL A 127 -10.01 15.31 5.69
CA VAL A 127 -10.62 15.55 7.01
C VAL A 127 -10.12 16.90 7.51
N PRO A 128 -11.02 17.84 7.85
CA PRO A 128 -10.64 19.21 8.26
C PRO A 128 -10.11 19.25 9.70
N GLU A 129 -9.01 18.54 9.95
CA GLU A 129 -8.25 18.58 11.19
C GLU A 129 -6.74 18.57 10.86
N PRO A 130 -5.89 19.31 11.56
CA PRO A 130 -4.46 19.35 11.27
C PRO A 130 -3.69 18.13 11.80
N ASP A 131 -4.09 17.56 12.95
CA ASP A 131 -3.27 16.59 13.68
C ASP A 131 -3.53 15.11 13.30
N ALA A 132 -4.44 14.88 12.34
CA ALA A 132 -4.89 13.56 11.90
C ALA A 132 -5.39 12.64 13.03
N ILE A 133 -5.96 13.20 14.12
CA ILE A 133 -6.44 12.41 15.26
C ILE A 133 -7.62 11.52 14.84
N VAL A 134 -8.62 12.12 14.21
CA VAL A 134 -9.79 11.43 13.69
C VAL A 134 -9.44 10.59 12.46
N ALA A 135 -8.65 11.12 11.52
CA ALA A 135 -8.21 10.42 10.32
C ALA A 135 -7.44 9.13 10.66
N LYS A 136 -6.55 9.15 11.66
CA LYS A 136 -5.85 7.94 12.14
C LYS A 136 -6.84 6.93 12.72
N ARG A 137 -7.83 7.37 13.48
CA ARG A 137 -8.89 6.48 14.03
C ARG A 137 -9.68 5.86 12.90
N ILE A 138 -10.22 6.66 11.97
CA ILE A 138 -11.00 6.21 10.82
C ILE A 138 -10.18 5.23 9.98
N GLY A 139 -8.92 5.54 9.66
CA GLY A 139 -8.03 4.66 8.91
C GLY A 139 -7.94 3.24 9.48
N THR A 140 -7.96 3.08 10.80
CA THR A 140 -7.98 1.76 11.46
C THR A 140 -9.34 1.07 11.45
N ILE A 141 -10.44 1.81 11.30
CA ILE A 141 -11.80 1.27 11.18
C ILE A 141 -12.03 0.79 9.75
N VAL A 142 -11.68 1.60 8.76
CA VAL A 142 -12.00 1.31 7.35
C VAL A 142 -11.13 0.21 6.76
N ARG A 143 -9.84 0.15 7.11
CA ARG A 143 -8.92 -0.85 6.54
C ARG A 143 -9.35 -2.26 6.93
N GLY A 144 -9.38 -3.20 5.98
CA GLY A 144 -9.87 -4.56 6.22
C GLY A 144 -9.11 -5.31 7.34
N SER A 145 -7.84 -4.97 7.57
CA SER A 145 -7.05 -5.54 8.69
C SER A 145 -7.50 -5.08 10.08
N GLY A 146 -8.31 -4.04 10.17
CA GLY A 146 -8.88 -3.49 11.39
C GLY A 146 -7.84 -3.09 12.44
N ARG A 147 -8.14 -3.43 13.70
CA ARG A 147 -7.35 -3.03 14.88
C ARG A 147 -7.18 -4.16 15.88
N ILE A 148 -6.05 -4.13 16.59
CA ILE A 148 -5.82 -4.98 17.76
C ILE A 148 -6.57 -4.33 18.92
N ILE A 149 -7.50 -5.06 19.53
CA ILE A 149 -8.34 -4.57 20.63
C ILE A 149 -7.86 -5.05 22.01
N ALA A 150 -7.08 -6.14 22.07
CA ALA A 150 -6.44 -6.59 23.29
C ALA A 150 -5.13 -7.32 22.99
N ARG A 151 -4.21 -7.31 23.97
CA ARG A 151 -2.97 -8.09 23.95
C ARG A 151 -2.85 -8.87 25.26
N GLN A 152 -2.40 -10.11 25.17
CA GLN A 152 -2.08 -10.94 26.31
C GLN A 152 -0.83 -11.76 25.99
N GLY A 153 0.32 -11.38 26.56
CA GLY A 153 1.63 -11.90 26.12
C GLY A 153 1.82 -11.66 24.62
N ASP A 154 2.18 -12.71 23.88
CA ASP A 154 2.33 -12.68 22.42
C ASP A 154 1.00 -12.76 21.65
N SER A 155 -0.11 -13.09 22.33
CA SER A 155 -1.43 -13.21 21.72
C SER A 155 -2.06 -11.85 21.48
N LYS A 156 -2.70 -11.69 20.31
CA LYS A 156 -3.35 -10.45 19.87
C LYS A 156 -4.78 -10.75 19.47
N LEU A 157 -5.74 -10.14 20.18
CA LEU A 157 -7.14 -10.14 19.77
C LEU A 157 -7.35 -8.99 18.79
N ARG A 158 -7.82 -9.32 17.58
CA ARG A 158 -8.05 -8.35 16.50
C ARG A 158 -9.51 -8.37 16.08
N THR A 159 -10.05 -7.18 15.85
CA THR A 159 -11.33 -7.02 15.14
C THR A 159 -11.04 -6.58 13.70
N SER A 160 -11.80 -7.13 12.75
CA SER A 160 -11.72 -6.75 11.34
C SER A 160 -12.19 -5.31 11.14
N GLY A 161 -11.74 -4.68 10.06
CA GLY A 161 -12.28 -3.38 9.65
C GLY A 161 -13.57 -3.51 8.85
N MET A 162 -14.14 -2.36 8.51
CA MET A 162 -15.43 -2.27 7.83
C MET A 162 -15.35 -2.66 6.34
N ILE A 163 -14.25 -2.32 5.65
CA ILE A 163 -14.15 -2.52 4.20
C ILE A 163 -13.05 -3.55 3.90
N PRO A 164 -13.41 -4.75 3.42
CA PRO A 164 -12.47 -5.72 2.88
C PRO A 164 -11.62 -5.09 1.75
N SER A 165 -10.41 -5.61 1.54
CA SER A 165 -9.55 -5.15 0.45
C SER A 165 -9.21 -3.64 0.47
N VAL A 166 -9.32 -3.00 1.64
CA VAL A 166 -8.79 -1.65 1.89
C VAL A 166 -7.58 -1.72 2.82
N GLN A 167 -6.50 -1.08 2.42
CA GLN A 167 -5.43 -0.65 3.32
C GLN A 167 -5.63 0.82 3.61
N GLY A 168 -5.46 1.25 4.87
CA GLY A 168 -5.76 2.63 5.25
C GLY A 168 -4.95 3.12 6.44
N MET A 169 -4.66 4.42 6.43
CA MET A 169 -3.99 5.15 7.51
C MET A 169 -4.42 6.62 7.54
N GLY A 170 -4.23 7.29 8.67
CA GLY A 170 -4.38 8.74 8.76
C GLY A 170 -3.03 9.43 8.58
N VAL A 171 -2.97 10.41 7.68
CA VAL A 171 -1.76 11.20 7.39
C VAL A 171 -2.05 12.68 7.50
N VAL A 172 -1.05 13.47 7.88
CA VAL A 172 -1.13 14.93 7.96
C VAL A 172 -0.75 15.52 6.60
N LEU A 173 -1.48 16.53 6.15
CA LEU A 173 -1.10 17.38 5.03
C LEU A 173 -0.76 18.78 5.55
N GLU A 174 0.46 18.94 6.05
CA GLU A 174 0.91 20.17 6.74
C GLU A 174 0.69 21.44 5.91
N GLN A 175 0.98 21.37 4.61
CA GLN A 175 0.85 22.50 3.69
C GLN A 175 -0.59 23.05 3.58
N HIS A 176 -1.58 22.20 3.87
CA HIS A 176 -2.99 22.53 3.76
C HIS A 176 -3.67 22.69 5.12
N GLY A 177 -2.96 22.42 6.23
CA GLY A 177 -3.53 22.45 7.58
C GLY A 177 -4.66 21.44 7.80
N ILE A 178 -4.70 20.38 6.99
CA ILE A 178 -5.69 19.30 7.06
C ILE A 178 -5.00 17.94 7.25
N SER A 179 -5.81 16.90 7.34
CA SER A 179 -5.35 15.52 7.32
C SER A 179 -6.17 14.72 6.31
N GLN A 180 -5.72 13.51 6.03
CA GLN A 180 -6.39 12.60 5.13
C GLN A 180 -6.52 11.21 5.74
N VAL A 181 -7.66 10.57 5.48
CA VAL A 181 -7.73 9.11 5.51
C VAL A 181 -7.19 8.63 4.16
N SER A 182 -5.91 8.26 4.13
CA SER A 182 -5.26 7.73 2.94
C SER A 182 -5.55 6.24 2.80
N MET A 183 -6.07 5.84 1.64
CA MET A 183 -6.50 4.48 1.38
C MET A 183 -5.95 3.93 0.06
N ASN A 184 -5.60 2.65 0.10
CA ASN A 184 -5.37 1.83 -1.09
C ASN A 184 -6.49 0.79 -1.17
N LEU A 185 -7.37 0.94 -2.16
CA LEU A 185 -8.41 -0.02 -2.51
C LEU A 185 -7.76 -1.08 -3.38
N THR A 186 -7.38 -2.21 -2.78
CA THR A 186 -6.52 -3.22 -3.42
C THR A 186 -7.26 -4.13 -4.40
N ASN A 187 -8.59 -4.09 -4.39
CA ASN A 187 -9.43 -4.77 -5.36
C ASN A 187 -10.63 -3.89 -5.75
N ALA A 188 -10.53 -3.21 -6.89
CA ALA A 188 -11.56 -2.33 -7.43
C ALA A 188 -12.87 -3.03 -7.85
N GLU A 189 -12.98 -4.35 -7.66
CA GLU A 189 -14.24 -5.12 -7.83
C GLU A 189 -14.93 -5.39 -6.49
N GLU A 190 -14.20 -5.39 -5.38
CA GLU A 190 -14.73 -5.61 -4.03
C GLU A 190 -14.95 -4.30 -3.27
N CYS A 191 -14.08 -3.31 -3.47
CA CYS A 191 -14.17 -2.01 -2.82
C CYS A 191 -14.12 -0.88 -3.85
N GLY A 192 -15.14 -0.02 -3.81
CA GLY A 192 -15.32 1.11 -4.71
C GLY A 192 -15.09 2.47 -4.03
N LEU A 193 -14.96 3.51 -4.86
CA LEU A 193 -14.79 4.89 -4.42
C LEU A 193 -15.96 5.38 -3.57
N LEU A 194 -17.18 5.09 -4.01
CA LEU A 194 -18.41 5.50 -3.34
C LEU A 194 -18.48 4.97 -1.89
N HIS A 195 -18.39 3.65 -1.73
CA HIS A 195 -18.45 2.99 -0.42
C HIS A 195 -17.34 3.51 0.50
N SER A 196 -16.12 3.66 -0.02
CA SER A 196 -14.99 4.17 0.77
C SER A 196 -15.20 5.63 1.21
N PHE A 197 -15.67 6.50 0.31
CA PHE A 197 -15.96 7.89 0.63
C PHE A 197 -17.08 8.04 1.66
N GLU A 198 -18.23 7.41 1.42
CA GLU A 198 -19.39 7.51 2.31
C GLU A 198 -19.12 6.89 3.69
N THR A 199 -18.32 5.83 3.76
CA THR A 199 -17.88 5.27 5.07
C THR A 199 -17.03 6.26 5.84
N VAL A 200 -16.02 6.87 5.19
CA VAL A 200 -15.18 7.88 5.86
C VAL A 200 -16.00 9.10 6.27
N LYS A 201 -16.89 9.57 5.39
CA LYS A 201 -17.80 10.69 5.67
C LYS A 201 -18.69 10.40 6.88
N SER A 202 -19.31 9.23 6.95
CA SER A 202 -20.13 8.82 8.09
C SER A 202 -19.32 8.77 9.40
N LEU A 203 -18.13 8.18 9.37
CA LEU A 203 -17.28 8.07 10.56
C LEU A 203 -16.69 9.41 11.01
N ALA A 204 -16.46 10.35 10.08
CA ALA A 204 -16.07 11.71 10.41
C ALA A 204 -17.21 12.48 11.09
N ALA A 205 -18.45 12.26 10.64
CA ALA A 205 -19.64 12.88 11.24
C ALA A 205 -19.86 12.44 12.70
N ASP A 206 -19.51 11.20 13.08
CA ASP A 206 -19.50 10.74 14.47
C ASP A 206 -18.55 11.55 15.38
N HIS A 207 -17.60 12.26 14.77
CA HIS A 207 -16.67 13.17 15.44
C HIS A 207 -17.02 14.66 15.25
N GLY A 208 -18.18 14.97 14.68
CA GLY A 208 -18.61 16.34 14.39
C GLY A 208 -17.83 17.01 13.26
N LEU A 209 -17.18 16.22 12.38
CA LEU A 209 -16.43 16.71 11.24
C LEU A 209 -17.16 16.40 9.92
N GLU A 210 -17.13 17.35 8.99
CA GLU A 210 -17.58 17.16 7.62
C GLU A 210 -16.36 17.04 6.70
N VAL A 211 -16.29 15.94 5.93
CA VAL A 211 -15.17 15.74 4.99
C VAL A 211 -15.20 16.79 3.88
N THR A 212 -14.03 17.30 3.50
CA THR A 212 -13.90 18.46 2.59
C THR A 212 -13.53 18.08 1.16
N GLY A 213 -13.84 16.84 0.78
CA GLY A 213 -13.54 16.27 -0.53
C GLY A 213 -12.58 15.10 -0.45
N SER A 214 -12.07 14.71 -1.61
CA SER A 214 -11.20 13.55 -1.76
C SER A 214 -10.21 13.76 -2.90
N GLU A 215 -9.21 12.91 -2.94
CA GLU A 215 -8.13 12.94 -3.92
C GLU A 215 -7.93 11.54 -4.48
N LEU A 216 -8.00 11.43 -5.81
CA LEU A 216 -7.57 10.25 -6.54
C LEU A 216 -6.10 10.44 -6.94
N VAL A 217 -5.23 9.52 -6.52
CA VAL A 217 -3.82 9.54 -6.92
C VAL A 217 -3.62 8.61 -8.12
N GLY A 218 -3.45 9.21 -9.30
CA GLY A 218 -3.23 8.48 -10.55
C GLY A 218 -4.53 8.18 -11.31
N LEU A 219 -4.71 6.91 -11.71
CA LEU A 219 -5.81 6.48 -12.57
C LEU A 219 -6.84 5.65 -11.80
N VAL A 220 -8.07 5.63 -12.31
CA VAL A 220 -9.18 4.84 -11.79
C VAL A 220 -9.91 4.11 -12.93
N PRO A 221 -10.39 2.88 -12.73
CA PRO A 221 -11.32 2.26 -13.67
C PRO A 221 -12.60 3.08 -13.84
N LEU A 222 -13.02 3.32 -15.09
CA LEU A 222 -14.22 4.09 -15.42
C LEU A 222 -15.46 3.58 -14.65
N ARG A 223 -15.61 2.25 -14.50
CA ARG A 223 -16.73 1.64 -13.77
C ARG A 223 -16.90 2.19 -12.34
N CYS A 224 -15.82 2.50 -11.64
CA CYS A 224 -15.88 3.00 -10.26
C CYS A 224 -16.41 4.44 -10.21
N MET A 225 -16.13 5.24 -11.25
CA MET A 225 -16.69 6.58 -11.40
C MET A 225 -18.17 6.53 -11.77
N LEU A 226 -18.54 5.64 -12.70
CA LEU A 226 -19.94 5.44 -13.10
C LEU A 226 -20.81 4.93 -11.95
N GLU A 227 -20.29 4.02 -11.13
CA GLU A 227 -20.97 3.53 -9.92
C GLU A 227 -21.30 4.68 -8.97
N ALA A 228 -20.33 5.55 -8.68
CA ALA A 228 -20.55 6.73 -7.85
C ALA A 228 -21.54 7.70 -8.49
N GLY A 229 -21.43 7.94 -9.80
CA GLY A 229 -22.36 8.79 -10.54
C GLY A 229 -23.81 8.31 -10.46
N ARG A 230 -24.05 7.02 -10.68
CA ARG A 230 -25.38 6.40 -10.58
C ARG A 230 -25.98 6.50 -9.17
N TRP A 231 -25.16 6.50 -8.13
CA TRP A 231 -25.63 6.69 -6.76
C TRP A 231 -26.10 8.13 -6.49
N TYR A 232 -25.31 9.13 -6.86
CA TYR A 232 -25.66 10.54 -6.61
C TYR A 232 -26.63 11.14 -7.64
N ALA A 233 -26.74 10.54 -8.82
CA ALA A 233 -27.63 10.95 -9.90
C ALA A 233 -28.34 9.72 -10.53
N PRO A 234 -29.26 9.07 -9.81
CA PRO A 234 -29.91 7.84 -10.29
C PRO A 234 -30.80 8.06 -11.53
N GLU A 235 -31.19 9.30 -11.80
CA GLU A 235 -32.07 9.67 -12.92
C GLU A 235 -31.30 10.07 -14.21
N SER A 236 -29.96 10.23 -14.15
CA SER A 236 -29.19 10.52 -15.37
C SER A 236 -29.09 9.26 -16.22
N ARG A 237 -29.68 9.29 -17.41
CA ARG A 237 -29.64 8.19 -18.38
C ARG A 237 -28.25 8.05 -18.99
N ASP A 238 -27.85 6.80 -19.25
CA ASP A 238 -26.69 6.43 -20.06
C ASP A 238 -26.99 6.72 -21.55
N ASP A 239 -27.19 7.99 -21.92
CA ASP A 239 -27.33 8.43 -23.32
C ASP A 239 -25.95 8.73 -23.96
#